data_AF-A0A2K8VGB1-F1
#
_entry.id   AF-A0A2K8VGB1-F1
#
_cell.length_a   1.000
_cell.length_b   1.000
_cell.length_c   1.000
_cell.angle_alpha   90.00
_cell.angle_beta   90.00
_cell.angle_gamma   90.00
#
_symmetry.space_group_name_H-M   'P 1'
#
loop_
_entity.id
_entity.type
_entity.pdbx_description
1 polymer ?
#
loop_
_entity_poly.entity_id
_entity_poly.type
_entity_poly.pdbx_seq_one_letter_code
_entity_poly.pdbx_strand_id
1 'polypeptide(L)'
;MKNSKNIKSLIDSIQNIEGQELTFNEEAIKYEYENQNDEQSLAIKILSIFGGLLSCITFLGFLFIAGLYNSKEGLLITGIIFVLCAVGLNKISDKIIIDTISVSSYVIGFTLIWMSLERMNFDESSIQIIFIFVGIATLILVQNYILSFIATLATNLSFLALLLEGNQYDLIHVYTFAMVFILSFLILNEGKIITTSKKLSRLYNPLRIGLIFSLLIGLIFLGKKGMLRITPEYIWLSSISIILFIVYVIIELINILQVKDIQSKIGIYIFTILILASTVLSPAISGAILIILLSFKVNYKTGLAIGIIAFIYFVSQYYYDLKFTLLTKSIMMFTTGILFLAFYLFTHKKLSENEKV
;
A
#
# COMPACT_ATOMS: atom_id res chain seq x y z
N MET A 1 15.56 13.31 15.71
CA MET A 1 15.91 12.25 16.67
C MET A 1 15.29 12.61 18.01
N LYS A 2 14.29 11.87 18.51
CA LYS A 2 13.78 12.07 19.88
C LYS A 2 14.62 11.21 20.83
N ASN A 3 15.21 11.84 21.84
CA ASN A 3 16.13 11.24 22.81
C ASN A 3 15.33 10.57 23.95
N SER A 4 15.91 9.66 24.74
CA SER A 4 15.20 8.92 25.83
C SER A 4 14.48 9.84 26.83
N LYS A 5 14.99 11.07 27.02
CA LYS A 5 14.33 12.14 27.79
C LYS A 5 12.93 12.51 27.28
N ASN A 6 12.69 12.43 25.97
CA ASN A 6 11.39 12.76 25.37
C ASN A 6 10.35 11.66 25.58
N ILE A 7 10.77 10.41 25.75
CA ILE A 7 9.85 9.30 26.06
C ILE A 7 9.34 9.47 27.47
N LYS A 8 10.25 9.73 28.43
CA LYS A 8 9.88 9.96 29.82
C LYS A 8 8.95 11.15 29.98
N SER A 9 9.26 12.29 29.34
CA SER A 9 8.36 13.45 29.36
C SER A 9 6.98 13.17 28.76
N LEU A 10 6.90 12.26 27.78
CA LEU A 10 5.62 11.87 27.17
C LEU A 10 4.82 10.99 28.14
N ILE A 11 5.46 10.02 28.78
CA ILE A 11 4.86 9.16 29.81
C ILE A 11 4.34 10.02 30.96
N ASP A 12 5.16 10.93 31.46
CA ASP A 12 4.79 11.87 32.53
C ASP A 12 3.60 12.74 32.11
N SER A 13 3.58 13.23 30.86
CA SER A 13 2.46 14.04 30.34
C SER A 13 1.15 13.25 30.27
N ILE A 14 1.20 11.96 29.94
CA ILE A 14 0.01 11.11 29.85
C ILE A 14 -0.48 10.72 31.24
N GLN A 15 0.41 10.39 32.18
CA GLN A 15 0.05 10.11 33.57
C GLN A 15 -0.59 11.32 34.26
N ASN A 16 -0.16 12.54 33.92
CA ASN A 16 -0.77 13.77 34.41
C ASN A 16 -2.18 14.02 33.86
N ILE A 17 -2.53 13.45 32.70
CA ILE A 17 -3.85 13.64 32.06
C ILE A 17 -4.84 12.55 32.48
N GLU A 18 -4.42 11.29 32.51
CA GLU A 18 -5.29 10.13 32.76
C GLU A 18 -5.30 9.66 34.22
N GLY A 19 -4.40 10.20 35.06
CA GLY A 19 -4.28 9.85 36.47
C GLY A 19 -3.20 8.80 36.77
N GLN A 20 -2.71 8.79 38.01
CA GLN A 20 -1.59 7.96 38.48
C GLN A 20 -1.87 6.45 38.51
N GLU A 21 -3.11 6.02 38.26
CA GLU A 21 -3.48 4.60 38.19
C GLU A 21 -2.97 3.92 36.89
N LEU A 22 -2.59 4.71 35.89
CA LEU A 22 -2.12 4.19 34.60
C LEU A 22 -0.63 3.83 34.67
N THR A 23 -0.35 2.53 34.80
CA THR A 23 1.01 1.99 34.90
C THR A 23 1.58 1.69 33.52
N PHE A 24 2.72 2.32 33.18
CA PHE A 24 3.47 2.04 31.96
C PHE A 24 4.64 1.11 32.26
N ASN A 25 4.89 0.14 31.37
CA ASN A 25 6.14 -0.61 31.38
C ASN A 25 7.22 0.21 30.64
N GLU A 26 7.87 1.11 31.36
CA GLU A 26 8.87 2.03 30.80
C GLU A 26 10.04 1.29 30.14
N GLU A 27 10.48 0.16 30.72
CA GLU A 27 11.57 -0.66 30.19
C GLU A 27 11.21 -1.27 28.84
N ALA A 28 10.01 -1.83 28.70
CA ALA A 28 9.54 -2.37 27.43
C ALA A 28 9.38 -1.29 26.35
N ILE A 29 8.87 -0.10 26.71
CA ILE A 29 8.71 1.02 25.77
C ILE A 29 10.08 1.50 25.29
N LYS A 30 11.05 1.62 26.21
CA LYS A 30 12.40 2.06 25.90
C LYS A 30 13.13 1.04 25.03
N TYR A 31 13.02 -0.25 25.36
CA TYR A 31 13.58 -1.35 24.57
C TYR A 31 13.05 -1.35 23.13
N GLU A 32 11.73 -1.22 22.95
CA GLU A 32 11.10 -1.21 21.63
C GLU A 32 11.51 0.02 20.80
N TYR A 33 11.63 1.20 21.45
CA TYR A 33 12.03 2.43 20.78
C TYR A 33 13.51 2.44 20.38
N GLU A 34 14.38 1.86 21.20
CA GLU A 34 15.81 1.72 20.89
C GLU A 34 16.02 0.73 19.73
N ASN A 35 15.32 -0.42 19.73
CA ASN A 35 15.35 -1.38 18.63
C ASN A 35 14.72 -0.87 17.33
N GLN A 36 13.81 0.11 17.38
CA GLN A 36 13.31 0.79 16.17
C GLN A 36 14.33 1.72 15.52
N ASN A 37 15.39 2.16 16.22
CA ASN A 37 16.39 3.09 15.69
C ASN A 37 17.67 2.41 15.20
N ASP A 38 17.86 1.10 15.43
CA ASP A 38 18.93 0.29 14.81
C ASP A 38 18.65 -0.04 13.32
N GLU A 39 17.75 0.74 12.70
CA GLU A 39 17.46 0.65 11.28
C GLU A 39 18.68 1.10 10.46
N GLN A 40 19.35 0.10 9.88
CA GLN A 40 20.33 0.25 8.81
C GLN A 40 19.92 1.34 7.81
N SER A 41 20.92 2.05 7.25
CA SER A 41 20.67 3.12 6.28
C SER A 41 19.75 2.63 5.15
N LEU A 42 18.86 3.52 4.67
CA LEU A 42 17.93 3.20 3.58
C LEU A 42 18.63 2.57 2.36
N ALA A 43 19.85 2.99 2.07
CA ALA A 43 20.68 2.42 1.02
C ALA A 43 20.99 0.93 1.24
N ILE A 44 21.36 0.55 2.47
CA ILE A 44 21.63 -0.86 2.84
C ILE A 44 20.35 -1.68 2.76
N LYS A 45 19.21 -1.14 3.23
CA LYS A 45 17.91 -1.82 3.12
C LYS A 45 17.50 -2.06 1.66
N ILE A 46 17.63 -1.06 0.80
CA ILE A 46 17.33 -1.19 -0.63
C ILE A 46 18.27 -2.21 -1.29
N LEU A 47 19.58 -2.09 -1.05
CA LEU A 47 20.57 -3.01 -1.61
C LEU A 47 20.33 -4.46 -1.16
N SER A 48 19.93 -4.67 0.10
CA SER A 48 19.58 -5.98 0.63
C SER A 48 18.35 -6.59 -0.08
N ILE A 49 17.31 -5.80 -0.35
CA ILE A 49 16.13 -6.25 -1.12
C ILE A 49 16.53 -6.65 -2.54
N PHE A 50 17.28 -5.80 -3.25
CA PHE A 50 17.76 -6.12 -4.60
C PHE A 50 18.68 -7.34 -4.62
N GLY A 51 19.58 -7.46 -3.64
CA GLY A 51 20.44 -8.64 -3.47
C GLY A 51 19.64 -9.92 -3.21
N GLY A 52 18.58 -9.83 -2.39
CA GLY A 52 17.65 -10.94 -2.15
C GLY A 52 16.91 -11.38 -3.41
N LEU A 53 16.38 -10.43 -4.20
CA LEU A 53 15.73 -10.73 -5.49
C LEU A 53 16.70 -11.35 -6.50
N LEU A 54 17.92 -10.80 -6.63
CA LEU A 54 18.94 -11.33 -7.52
C LEU A 54 19.40 -12.73 -7.11
N SER A 55 19.47 -12.99 -5.81
CA SER A 55 19.74 -14.32 -5.25
C SER A 55 18.63 -15.30 -5.60
N CYS A 56 17.35 -14.90 -5.50
CA CYS A 56 16.22 -15.74 -5.91
C CYS A 56 16.30 -16.14 -7.39
N ILE A 57 16.59 -15.18 -8.27
CA ILE A 57 16.71 -15.42 -9.71
C ILE A 57 17.87 -16.37 -10.00
N THR A 58 19.05 -16.10 -9.43
CA THR A 58 20.24 -16.95 -9.61
C THR A 58 19.99 -18.37 -9.10
N PHE A 59 19.33 -18.50 -7.94
CA PHE A 59 19.03 -19.80 -7.35
C PHE A 59 17.99 -20.59 -8.16
N LEU A 60 16.93 -19.94 -8.65
CA LEU A 60 15.99 -20.56 -9.58
C LEU A 60 16.70 -21.04 -10.86
N GLY A 61 17.60 -20.21 -11.40
CA GLY A 61 18.43 -20.59 -12.55
C GLY A 61 19.28 -21.83 -12.28
N PHE A 62 19.93 -21.89 -11.11
CA PHE A 62 20.67 -23.09 -10.67
C PHE A 62 19.77 -24.33 -10.60
N LEU A 63 18.59 -24.24 -9.97
CA LEU A 63 17.66 -25.37 -9.88
C LEU A 63 17.22 -25.89 -11.26
N PHE A 64 17.02 -24.98 -12.23
CA PHE A 64 16.67 -25.36 -13.59
C PHE A 64 17.83 -26.03 -14.33
N ILE A 65 19.05 -25.50 -14.19
CA ILE A 65 20.27 -26.13 -14.75
C ILE A 65 20.51 -27.51 -14.12
N ALA A 66 20.23 -27.66 -12.83
CA ALA A 66 20.30 -28.95 -12.12
C ALA A 66 19.24 -29.96 -12.57
N GLY A 67 18.35 -29.59 -13.49
CA GLY A 67 17.35 -30.48 -14.07
C GLY A 67 16.07 -30.63 -13.26
N LEU A 68 15.87 -29.85 -12.17
CA LEU A 68 14.62 -29.89 -11.39
C LEU A 68 13.43 -29.51 -12.27
N TYR A 69 13.64 -28.60 -13.22
CA TYR A 69 12.64 -28.22 -14.20
C TYR A 69 12.11 -29.41 -15.01
N ASN A 70 12.82 -30.54 -15.13
CA ASN A 70 12.33 -31.67 -15.91
C ASN A 70 11.27 -32.50 -15.17
N SER A 71 11.13 -32.35 -13.85
CA SER A 71 10.20 -33.14 -13.03
C SER A 71 9.08 -32.27 -12.44
N LYS A 72 7.82 -32.52 -12.87
CA LYS A 72 6.64 -31.80 -12.35
C LYS A 72 6.46 -32.01 -10.84
N GLU A 73 6.58 -33.26 -10.41
CA GLU A 73 6.53 -33.65 -8.99
C GLU A 73 7.71 -33.07 -8.20
N GLY A 74 8.90 -33.04 -8.81
CA GLY A 74 10.10 -32.45 -8.22
C GLY A 74 9.91 -30.95 -7.94
N LEU A 75 9.32 -30.21 -8.89
CA LEU A 75 8.96 -28.80 -8.71
C LEU A 75 7.93 -28.61 -7.58
N LEU A 76 6.89 -29.46 -7.52
CA LEU A 76 5.84 -29.35 -6.50
C LEU A 76 6.38 -29.59 -5.09
N ILE A 77 7.05 -30.74 -4.90
CA ILE A 77 7.59 -31.16 -3.60
C ILE A 77 8.61 -30.13 -3.11
N THR A 78 9.52 -29.71 -3.98
CA THR A 78 10.54 -28.71 -3.64
C THR A 78 9.89 -27.38 -3.29
N GLY A 79 8.91 -26.94 -4.08
CA GLY A 79 8.15 -25.72 -3.82
C GLY A 79 7.44 -25.73 -2.46
N ILE A 80 6.74 -26.82 -2.13
CA ILE A 80 6.07 -27.01 -0.83
C ILE A 80 7.10 -26.98 0.32
N ILE A 81 8.23 -27.68 0.17
CA ILE A 81 9.30 -27.66 1.17
C ILE A 81 9.79 -26.23 1.40
N PHE A 82 10.04 -25.45 0.35
CA PHE A 82 10.49 -24.07 0.46
C PHE A 82 9.47 -23.17 1.18
N VAL A 83 8.16 -23.31 0.90
CA VAL A 83 7.11 -22.56 1.61
C VAL A 83 7.04 -22.96 3.09
N LEU A 84 7.10 -24.25 3.40
CA LEU A 84 7.09 -24.75 4.78
C LEU A 84 8.35 -24.31 5.54
N CYS A 85 9.52 -24.37 4.92
CA CYS A 85 10.77 -23.87 5.46
C CYS A 85 10.69 -22.36 5.73
N ALA A 86 10.13 -21.58 4.80
CA ALA A 86 9.95 -20.15 5.00
C ALA A 86 9.10 -19.85 6.25
N VAL A 87 7.97 -20.54 6.41
CA VAL A 87 7.07 -20.40 7.56
C VAL A 87 7.72 -20.90 8.85
N GLY A 88 8.46 -22.00 8.80
CA GLY A 88 9.13 -22.62 9.96
C GLY A 88 10.31 -21.81 10.48
N LEU A 89 11.20 -21.35 9.58
CA LEU A 89 12.37 -20.53 9.93
C LEU A 89 11.96 -19.25 10.66
N ASN A 90 10.85 -18.66 10.26
CA ASN A 90 10.33 -17.44 10.86
C ASN A 90 9.80 -17.62 12.30
N LYS A 91 9.67 -18.86 12.79
CA LYS A 91 9.32 -19.14 14.19
C LYS A 91 10.54 -19.27 15.10
N ILE A 92 11.74 -19.43 14.54
CA ILE A 92 12.92 -19.85 15.29
C ILE A 92 13.73 -18.65 15.82
N SER A 93 13.87 -17.56 15.07
CA SER A 93 14.60 -16.38 15.53
C SER A 93 14.31 -15.12 14.71
N ASP A 94 14.23 -13.98 15.40
CA ASP A 94 13.98 -12.63 14.84
C ASP A 94 15.23 -11.98 14.19
N LYS A 95 16.14 -12.77 13.63
CA LYS A 95 17.35 -12.22 12.98
C LYS A 95 17.05 -11.85 11.52
N ILE A 96 17.52 -10.68 11.09
CA ILE A 96 17.38 -10.17 9.71
C ILE A 96 17.82 -11.19 8.64
N ILE A 97 18.87 -11.97 8.91
CA ILE A 97 19.35 -13.01 7.98
C ILE A 97 18.28 -14.09 7.76
N ILE A 98 17.58 -14.49 8.82
CA ILE A 98 16.51 -15.48 8.78
C ILE A 98 15.29 -14.91 8.04
N ASP A 99 15.02 -13.61 8.18
CA ASP A 99 13.98 -12.93 7.41
C ASP A 99 14.26 -12.99 5.90
N THR A 100 15.48 -12.65 5.49
CA THR A 100 15.87 -12.70 4.08
C THR A 100 15.80 -14.12 3.52
N ILE A 101 16.27 -15.13 4.28
CA ILE A 101 16.19 -16.54 3.84
C ILE A 101 14.74 -17.02 3.77
N SER A 102 13.91 -16.67 4.77
CA SER A 102 12.48 -17.00 4.81
C SER A 102 11.75 -16.41 3.62
N VAL A 103 11.98 -15.13 3.34
CA VAL A 103 11.36 -14.41 2.21
C VAL A 103 11.79 -15.00 0.87
N SER A 104 13.09 -15.19 0.65
CA SER A 104 13.59 -15.78 -0.59
C SER A 104 13.03 -17.20 -0.79
N SER A 105 13.03 -18.02 0.26
CA SER A 105 12.44 -19.36 0.25
C SER A 105 10.95 -19.31 -0.10
N TYR A 106 10.20 -18.35 0.44
CA TYR A 106 8.78 -18.20 0.15
C TYR A 106 8.52 -17.85 -1.32
N VAL A 107 9.25 -16.86 -1.86
CA VAL A 107 9.11 -16.42 -3.27
C VAL A 107 9.52 -17.54 -4.24
N ILE A 108 10.63 -18.22 -3.97
CA ILE A 108 11.07 -19.38 -4.76
C ILE A 108 10.01 -20.49 -4.68
N GLY A 109 9.53 -20.80 -3.48
CA GLY A 109 8.51 -21.82 -3.25
C GLY A 109 7.23 -21.56 -4.04
N PHE A 110 6.70 -20.33 -3.98
CA PHE A 110 5.56 -19.88 -4.79
C PHE A 110 5.82 -20.06 -6.29
N THR A 111 6.99 -19.66 -6.77
CA THR A 111 7.35 -19.77 -8.19
C THR A 111 7.40 -21.24 -8.65
N LEU A 112 7.98 -22.13 -7.85
CA LEU A 112 8.07 -23.56 -8.17
C LEU A 112 6.70 -24.26 -8.14
N ILE A 113 5.86 -23.93 -7.16
CA ILE A 113 4.48 -24.45 -7.08
C ILE A 113 3.68 -23.99 -8.30
N TRP A 114 3.75 -22.70 -8.65
CA TRP A 114 3.07 -22.15 -9.84
C TRP A 114 3.44 -22.95 -11.09
N MET A 115 4.75 -23.06 -11.37
CA MET A 115 5.26 -23.76 -12.55
C MET A 115 4.89 -25.24 -12.56
N SER A 116 4.86 -25.89 -11.38
CA SER A 116 4.46 -27.29 -11.28
C SER A 116 2.99 -27.48 -11.64
N LEU A 117 2.09 -26.69 -11.02
CA LEU A 117 0.65 -26.79 -11.24
C LEU A 117 0.28 -26.47 -12.69
N GLU A 118 0.89 -25.44 -13.29
CA GLU A 118 0.75 -25.12 -14.71
C GLU A 118 1.12 -26.32 -15.59
N ARG A 119 2.24 -26.99 -15.29
CA ARG A 119 2.68 -28.19 -16.03
C ARG A 119 1.83 -29.42 -15.76
N MET A 120 1.14 -29.47 -14.63
CA MET A 120 0.14 -30.50 -14.33
C MET A 120 -1.19 -30.21 -15.02
N ASN A 121 -1.28 -29.14 -15.83
CA ASN A 121 -2.48 -28.68 -16.53
C ASN A 121 -3.63 -28.34 -15.57
N PHE A 122 -3.32 -27.84 -14.38
CA PHE A 122 -4.33 -27.16 -13.57
C PHE A 122 -4.78 -25.89 -14.27
N ASP A 123 -6.07 -25.60 -14.19
CA ASP A 123 -6.63 -24.33 -14.61
C ASP A 123 -6.03 -23.16 -13.80
N GLU A 124 -5.77 -22.03 -14.45
CA GLU A 124 -5.16 -20.87 -13.79
C GLU A 124 -6.00 -20.39 -12.59
N SER A 125 -7.34 -20.49 -12.69
CA SER A 125 -8.27 -20.15 -11.62
C SER A 125 -8.05 -21.01 -10.37
N SER A 126 -7.93 -22.33 -10.51
CA SER A 126 -7.59 -23.21 -9.39
C SER A 126 -6.21 -22.89 -8.80
N ILE A 127 -5.22 -22.57 -9.64
CA ILE A 127 -3.88 -22.16 -9.17
C ILE A 127 -4.00 -20.90 -8.30
N GLN A 128 -4.70 -19.88 -8.76
CA GLN A 128 -4.87 -18.63 -8.01
C GLN A 128 -5.63 -18.85 -6.69
N ILE A 129 -6.66 -19.71 -6.68
CA ILE A 129 -7.39 -20.09 -5.47
C ILE A 129 -6.45 -20.76 -4.45
N ILE A 130 -5.60 -21.69 -4.89
CA ILE A 130 -4.58 -22.32 -4.04
C ILE A 130 -3.66 -21.25 -3.43
N PHE A 131 -3.20 -20.28 -4.22
CA PHE A 131 -2.30 -19.22 -3.76
C PHE A 131 -2.96 -18.27 -2.76
N ILE A 132 -4.26 -17.99 -2.93
CA ILE A 132 -5.06 -17.24 -1.94
C ILE A 132 -5.10 -18.01 -0.61
N PHE A 133 -5.39 -19.30 -0.63
CA PHE A 133 -5.43 -20.12 0.60
C PHE A 133 -4.07 -20.20 1.28
N VAL A 134 -2.99 -20.43 0.51
CA VAL A 134 -1.63 -20.46 1.06
C VAL A 134 -1.26 -19.10 1.65
N GLY A 135 -1.54 -17.99 0.97
CA GLY A 135 -1.25 -16.65 1.46
C GLY A 135 -2.00 -16.30 2.75
N ILE A 136 -3.30 -16.64 2.83
CA ILE A 136 -4.10 -16.47 4.05
C ILE A 136 -3.56 -17.35 5.19
N ALA A 137 -3.23 -18.61 4.90
CA ALA A 137 -2.64 -19.51 5.90
C ALA A 137 -1.31 -18.95 6.43
N THR A 138 -0.46 -18.40 5.56
CA THR A 138 0.79 -17.75 5.96
C THR A 138 0.54 -16.54 6.86
N LEU A 139 -0.44 -15.68 6.56
CA LEU A 139 -0.80 -14.54 7.41
C LEU A 139 -1.31 -14.96 8.81
N ILE A 140 -1.99 -16.09 8.90
CA ILE A 140 -2.47 -16.62 10.18
C ILE A 140 -1.31 -17.21 11.00
N LEU A 141 -0.39 -17.91 10.33
CA LEU A 141 0.70 -18.66 10.96
C LEU A 141 1.90 -17.78 11.32
N VAL A 142 2.20 -16.75 10.53
CA VAL A 142 3.39 -15.92 10.67
C VAL A 142 3.00 -14.45 10.88
N GLN A 143 3.65 -13.78 11.83
CA GLN A 143 3.41 -12.36 12.12
C GLN A 143 4.64 -11.47 11.89
N ASN A 144 5.60 -11.95 11.11
CA ASN A 144 6.76 -11.18 10.70
C ASN A 144 6.38 -10.18 9.62
N TYR A 145 6.93 -8.97 9.70
CA TYR A 145 6.69 -7.88 8.78
C TYR A 145 6.85 -8.28 7.30
N ILE A 146 8.02 -8.77 6.88
CA ILE A 146 8.32 -8.92 5.44
C ILE A 146 7.50 -10.06 4.84
N LEU A 147 7.44 -11.22 5.53
CA LEU A 147 6.67 -12.36 5.05
C LEU A 147 5.18 -12.05 4.98
N SER A 148 4.62 -11.37 5.99
CA SER A 148 3.21 -10.96 5.99
C SER A 148 2.91 -9.96 4.88
N PHE A 149 3.84 -9.03 4.59
CA PHE A 149 3.71 -8.10 3.47
C PHE A 149 3.62 -8.85 2.13
N ILE A 150 4.54 -9.80 1.89
CA ILE A 150 4.57 -10.59 0.65
C ILE A 150 3.34 -11.49 0.56
N ALA A 151 2.91 -12.11 1.65
CA ALA A 151 1.69 -12.92 1.69
C ALA A 151 0.44 -12.08 1.39
N THR A 152 0.36 -10.85 1.92
CA THR A 152 -0.72 -9.90 1.61
C THR A 152 -0.74 -9.55 0.13
N LEU A 153 0.42 -9.22 -0.45
CA LEU A 153 0.54 -8.94 -1.87
C LEU A 153 0.15 -10.15 -2.71
N ALA A 154 0.72 -11.32 -2.45
CA ALA A 154 0.46 -12.54 -3.20
C ALA A 154 -1.02 -12.93 -3.17
N THR A 155 -1.67 -12.83 -2.01
CA THR A 155 -3.11 -13.12 -1.86
C THR A 155 -3.94 -12.18 -2.73
N ASN A 156 -3.68 -10.86 -2.67
CA ASN A 156 -4.44 -9.88 -3.43
C ASN A 156 -4.16 -9.90 -4.93
N LEU A 157 -2.92 -10.17 -5.35
CA LEU A 157 -2.57 -10.34 -6.76
C LEU A 157 -3.21 -11.61 -7.34
N SER A 158 -3.24 -12.70 -6.57
CA SER A 158 -3.90 -13.94 -6.99
C SER A 158 -5.41 -13.72 -7.12
N PHE A 159 -6.02 -13.00 -6.17
CA PHE A 159 -7.43 -12.62 -6.27
C PHE A 159 -7.71 -11.69 -7.46
N LEU A 160 -6.84 -10.72 -7.72
CA LEU A 160 -6.97 -9.87 -8.90
C LEU A 160 -6.85 -10.68 -10.20
N ALA A 161 -5.87 -11.59 -10.30
CA ALA A 161 -5.68 -12.45 -11.47
C ALA A 161 -6.93 -13.31 -11.76
N LEU A 162 -7.59 -13.81 -10.70
CA LEU A 162 -8.84 -14.59 -10.79
C LEU A 162 -9.98 -13.81 -11.43
N LEU A 163 -10.07 -12.52 -11.13
CA LEU A 163 -11.08 -11.65 -11.74
C LEU A 163 -10.79 -11.36 -13.21
N LEU A 164 -9.52 -11.34 -13.61
CA LEU A 164 -9.11 -11.04 -14.98
C LEU A 164 -9.28 -12.24 -15.93
N GLU A 165 -9.18 -13.46 -15.42
CA GLU A 165 -9.29 -14.68 -16.21
C GLU A 165 -10.72 -14.97 -16.67
N GLY A 166 -11.72 -14.74 -15.80
CA GLY A 166 -13.13 -15.08 -16.06
C GLY A 166 -13.82 -14.27 -17.17
N ASN A 167 -13.09 -13.42 -17.91
CA ASN A 167 -13.62 -12.47 -18.91
C ASN A 167 -14.69 -11.51 -18.35
N GLN A 168 -14.78 -11.40 -17.01
CA GLN A 168 -15.67 -10.53 -16.26
C GLN A 168 -14.89 -9.31 -15.76
N TYR A 169 -14.28 -8.58 -16.69
CA TYR A 169 -13.41 -7.44 -16.36
C TYR A 169 -14.09 -6.37 -15.52
N ASP A 170 -15.42 -6.25 -15.60
CA ASP A 170 -16.21 -5.29 -14.82
C ASP A 170 -16.18 -5.61 -13.29
N LEU A 171 -15.84 -6.84 -12.89
CA LEU A 171 -15.63 -7.18 -11.46
C LEU A 171 -14.45 -6.44 -10.82
N ILE A 172 -13.56 -5.85 -11.62
CA ILE A 172 -12.52 -4.98 -11.10
C ILE A 172 -13.08 -3.78 -10.31
N HIS A 173 -14.32 -3.35 -10.62
CA HIS A 173 -15.00 -2.31 -9.86
C HIS A 173 -15.35 -2.77 -8.45
N VAL A 174 -15.82 -4.02 -8.31
CA VAL A 174 -16.11 -4.65 -7.01
C VAL A 174 -14.83 -4.85 -6.21
N TYR A 175 -13.76 -5.34 -6.86
CA TYR A 175 -12.44 -5.43 -6.25
C TYR A 175 -11.94 -4.09 -5.73
N THR A 176 -12.06 -3.04 -6.54
CA THR A 176 -11.63 -1.68 -6.17
C THR A 176 -12.41 -1.18 -4.96
N PHE A 177 -13.74 -1.36 -4.95
CA PHE A 177 -14.58 -1.01 -3.80
C PHE A 177 -14.14 -1.76 -2.54
N ALA A 178 -13.96 -3.08 -2.62
CA ALA A 178 -13.54 -3.90 -1.50
C ALA A 178 -12.18 -3.46 -0.96
N MET A 179 -11.21 -3.20 -1.83
CA MET A 179 -9.86 -2.75 -1.44
C MET A 179 -9.85 -1.39 -0.79
N VAL A 180 -10.61 -0.45 -1.34
CA VAL A 180 -10.80 0.88 -0.75
C VAL A 180 -11.44 0.76 0.64
N PHE A 181 -12.51 -0.01 0.77
CA PHE A 181 -13.19 -0.22 2.05
C PHE A 181 -12.27 -0.85 3.08
N ILE A 182 -11.57 -1.94 2.74
CA ILE A 182 -10.67 -2.65 3.67
C ILE A 182 -9.51 -1.74 4.08
N LEU A 183 -8.87 -1.04 3.14
CA LEU A 183 -7.76 -0.13 3.44
C LEU A 183 -8.20 1.04 4.31
N SER A 184 -9.31 1.69 3.96
CA SER A 184 -9.89 2.76 4.76
C SER A 184 -10.24 2.26 6.15
N PHE A 185 -10.97 1.14 6.28
CA PHE A 185 -11.32 0.56 7.57
C PHE A 185 -10.09 0.28 8.45
N LEU A 186 -9.03 -0.29 7.86
CA LEU A 186 -7.80 -0.62 8.56
C LEU A 186 -7.09 0.64 9.09
N ILE A 187 -6.91 1.66 8.25
CA ILE A 187 -6.23 2.90 8.65
C ILE A 187 -7.08 3.72 9.63
N LEU A 188 -8.39 3.81 9.41
CA LEU A 188 -9.30 4.59 10.25
C LEU A 188 -9.43 4.00 11.67
N ASN A 189 -9.32 2.68 11.80
CA ASN A 189 -9.41 1.97 13.07
C ASN A 189 -8.04 1.53 13.63
N GLU A 190 -6.95 2.20 13.24
CA GLU A 190 -5.57 1.87 13.65
C GLU A 190 -5.45 1.57 15.15
N GLY A 191 -5.90 2.51 16.01
CA GLY A 191 -5.81 2.35 17.46
C GLY A 191 -6.57 1.13 18.00
N LYS A 192 -7.75 0.83 17.46
CA LYS A 192 -8.56 -0.33 17.89
C LYS A 192 -7.89 -1.64 17.45
N ILE A 193 -7.38 -1.71 16.23
CA ILE A 193 -6.75 -2.92 15.68
C ILE A 193 -5.47 -3.25 16.46
N ILE A 194 -4.64 -2.25 16.73
CA ILE A 194 -3.38 -2.43 17.47
C ILE A 194 -3.63 -2.88 18.90
N THR A 195 -4.67 -2.38 19.57
CA THR A 195 -4.98 -2.73 20.97
C THR A 195 -5.72 -4.06 21.13
N THR A 196 -6.38 -4.58 20.09
CA THR A 196 -7.21 -5.79 20.20
C THR A 196 -6.41 -7.07 20.47
N SER A 197 -5.26 -7.27 19.80
CA SER A 197 -4.41 -8.43 20.06
C SER A 197 -2.98 -8.23 19.58
N LYS A 198 -2.02 -8.94 20.20
CA LYS A 198 -0.61 -8.93 19.78
C LYS A 198 -0.44 -9.35 18.31
N LYS A 199 -1.25 -10.30 17.81
CA LYS A 199 -1.20 -10.75 16.42
C LYS A 199 -1.63 -9.64 15.46
N LEU A 200 -2.77 -8.99 15.73
CA LEU A 200 -3.27 -7.89 14.90
C LEU A 200 -2.34 -6.67 14.92
N SER A 201 -1.74 -6.36 16.07
CA SER A 201 -0.73 -5.30 16.18
C SER A 201 0.47 -5.56 15.26
N ARG A 202 1.03 -6.78 15.26
CA ARG A 202 2.15 -7.15 14.39
C ARG A 202 1.79 -7.17 12.90
N LEU A 203 0.56 -7.60 12.57
CA LEU A 203 0.07 -7.65 11.19
C LEU A 203 -0.37 -6.29 10.65
N TYR A 204 -0.66 -5.31 11.49
CA TYR A 204 -1.20 -4.01 11.07
C TYR A 204 -0.33 -3.33 10.02
N ASN A 205 0.96 -3.14 10.30
CA ASN A 205 1.87 -2.45 9.38
C ASN A 205 2.07 -3.19 8.04
N PRO A 206 2.37 -4.51 8.01
CA PRO A 206 2.53 -5.22 6.75
C PRO A 206 1.23 -5.31 5.94
N LEU A 207 0.06 -5.44 6.60
CA LEU A 207 -1.23 -5.37 5.92
C LEU A 207 -1.48 -3.99 5.33
N ARG A 208 -1.23 -2.91 6.09
CA ARG A 208 -1.40 -1.52 5.63
C ARG A 208 -0.64 -1.26 4.34
N ILE A 209 0.66 -1.55 4.32
CA ILE A 209 1.49 -1.30 3.14
C ILE A 209 1.17 -2.29 2.00
N GLY A 210 0.90 -3.56 2.29
CA GLY A 210 0.50 -4.56 1.31
C GLY A 210 -0.80 -4.19 0.58
N LEU A 211 -1.79 -3.68 1.31
CA LEU A 211 -3.06 -3.21 0.76
C LEU A 211 -2.90 -1.92 -0.07
N ILE A 212 -2.03 -0.99 0.33
CA ILE A 212 -1.71 0.21 -0.48
C ILE A 212 -1.18 -0.22 -1.86
N PHE A 213 -0.17 -1.09 -1.90
CA PHE A 213 0.38 -1.57 -3.17
C PHE A 213 -0.65 -2.38 -3.97
N SER A 214 -1.45 -3.22 -3.32
CA SER A 214 -2.49 -4.01 -3.99
C SER A 214 -3.58 -3.14 -4.62
N LEU A 215 -3.99 -2.06 -3.93
CA LEU A 215 -4.90 -1.05 -4.46
C LEU A 215 -4.27 -0.32 -5.65
N LEU A 216 -3.01 0.12 -5.54
CA LEU A 216 -2.30 0.80 -6.64
C LEU A 216 -2.19 -0.07 -7.89
N ILE A 217 -1.89 -1.36 -7.74
CA ILE A 217 -1.85 -2.31 -8.85
C ILE A 217 -3.23 -2.41 -9.51
N GLY A 218 -4.30 -2.55 -8.72
CA GLY A 218 -5.68 -2.53 -9.25
C GLY A 218 -6.02 -1.23 -10.00
N LEU A 219 -5.59 -0.08 -9.46
CA LEU A 219 -5.79 1.23 -10.10
C LEU A 219 -4.97 1.39 -11.38
N ILE A 220 -3.80 0.75 -11.52
CA ILE A 220 -3.04 0.73 -12.78
C ILE A 220 -3.83 0.01 -13.87
N PHE A 221 -4.38 -1.17 -13.56
CA PHE A 221 -5.23 -1.92 -14.49
C PHE A 221 -6.47 -1.14 -14.92
N LEU A 222 -7.05 -0.36 -14.00
CA LEU A 222 -8.22 0.47 -14.26
C LEU A 222 -7.88 1.79 -14.98
N GLY A 223 -6.71 2.36 -14.70
CA GLY A 223 -6.27 3.66 -15.21
C GLY A 223 -5.65 3.60 -16.60
N LYS A 224 -5.06 2.47 -17.01
CA LYS A 224 -4.39 2.36 -18.32
C LYS A 224 -5.34 1.87 -19.40
N LYS A 225 -5.68 2.77 -20.32
CA LYS A 225 -6.51 2.42 -21.48
C LYS A 225 -5.88 1.27 -22.26
N GLY A 226 -6.69 0.23 -22.52
CA GLY A 226 -6.27 -0.93 -23.31
C GLY A 226 -5.53 -2.03 -22.55
N MET A 227 -5.23 -1.89 -21.25
CA MET A 227 -4.76 -3.03 -20.45
C MET A 227 -5.86 -4.06 -20.21
N LEU A 228 -7.09 -3.60 -20.01
CA LEU A 228 -8.27 -4.45 -19.84
C LEU A 228 -9.33 -4.07 -20.86
N ARG A 229 -10.11 -5.08 -21.29
CA ARG A 229 -11.31 -4.88 -22.13
C ARG A 229 -12.51 -4.49 -21.25
N ILE A 230 -12.32 -3.49 -20.40
CA ILE A 230 -13.40 -2.95 -19.56
C ILE A 230 -14.35 -2.16 -20.45
N THR A 231 -15.64 -2.27 -20.18
CA THR A 231 -16.64 -1.40 -20.79
C THR A 231 -16.45 0.03 -20.25
N PRO A 232 -16.10 1.02 -21.09
CA PRO A 232 -15.77 2.38 -20.61
C PRO A 232 -16.89 3.05 -19.81
N GLU A 233 -18.11 2.58 -20.01
CA GLU A 233 -19.34 3.07 -19.38
C GLU A 233 -19.42 2.79 -17.88
N TYR A 234 -18.65 1.85 -17.31
CA TYR A 234 -18.72 1.52 -15.87
C TYR A 234 -17.56 2.07 -15.03
N ILE A 235 -16.58 2.75 -15.64
CA ILE A 235 -15.41 3.30 -14.95
C ILE A 235 -15.79 4.24 -13.79
N TRP A 236 -16.90 4.97 -13.93
CA TRP A 236 -17.41 5.87 -12.90
C TRP A 236 -17.81 5.15 -11.59
N LEU A 237 -18.14 3.85 -11.62
CA LEU A 237 -18.50 3.08 -10.42
C LEU A 237 -17.35 3.05 -9.41
N SER A 238 -16.14 2.72 -9.87
CA SER A 238 -14.94 2.75 -9.03
C SER A 238 -14.65 4.16 -8.50
N SER A 239 -14.82 5.19 -9.33
CA SER A 239 -14.57 6.57 -8.93
C SER A 239 -15.54 7.02 -7.85
N ILE A 240 -16.85 6.75 -8.00
CA ILE A 240 -17.85 7.12 -6.99
C ILE A 240 -17.55 6.43 -5.66
N SER A 241 -17.21 5.14 -5.68
CA SER A 241 -16.77 4.42 -4.48
C SER A 241 -15.65 5.19 -3.78
N ILE A 242 -14.57 5.52 -4.50
CA ILE A 242 -13.42 6.22 -3.92
C ILE A 242 -13.79 7.61 -3.42
N ILE A 243 -14.59 8.36 -4.18
CA ILE A 243 -15.06 9.71 -3.83
C ILE A 243 -15.82 9.70 -2.51
N LEU A 244 -16.69 8.71 -2.28
CA LEU A 244 -17.42 8.57 -1.01
C LEU A 244 -16.45 8.45 0.18
N PHE A 245 -15.40 7.63 0.06
CA PHE A 245 -14.39 7.52 1.12
C PHE A 245 -13.54 8.78 1.27
N ILE A 246 -13.23 9.50 0.18
CA ILE A 246 -12.52 10.78 0.27
C ILE A 246 -13.34 11.79 1.07
N VAL A 247 -14.63 11.93 0.74
CA VAL A 247 -15.54 12.83 1.46
C VAL A 247 -15.62 12.45 2.93
N TYR A 248 -15.74 11.15 3.24
CA TYR A 248 -15.71 10.65 4.62
C TYR A 248 -14.43 11.05 5.36
N VAL A 249 -13.25 10.83 4.77
CA VAL A 249 -11.95 11.18 5.39
C VAL A 249 -11.83 12.69 5.59
N ILE A 250 -12.34 13.51 4.67
CA ILE A 250 -12.33 14.97 4.79
C ILE A 250 -13.23 15.44 5.95
N ILE A 251 -14.41 14.84 6.13
CA ILE A 251 -15.27 15.14 7.28
C ILE A 251 -14.52 14.88 8.60
N GLU A 252 -13.84 13.74 8.70
CA GLU A 252 -13.03 13.44 9.88
C GLU A 252 -11.85 14.41 10.06
N LEU A 253 -11.15 14.77 8.98
CA LEU A 253 -10.02 15.71 9.04
C LEU A 253 -10.47 17.11 9.49
N ILE A 254 -11.60 17.60 9.01
CA ILE A 254 -12.19 18.88 9.45
C ILE A 254 -12.45 18.88 10.97
N ASN A 255 -12.94 17.75 11.49
CA ASN A 255 -13.18 17.59 12.92
C ASN A 255 -11.87 17.52 13.72
N ILE A 256 -10.88 16.79 13.24
CA ILE A 256 -9.56 16.66 13.87
C ILE A 256 -8.82 18.00 13.89
N LEU A 257 -8.87 18.75 12.79
CA LEU A 257 -8.24 20.07 12.65
C LEU A 257 -9.03 21.18 13.34
N GLN A 258 -10.16 20.86 13.97
CA GLN A 258 -11.02 21.80 14.69
C GLN A 258 -11.36 23.06 13.89
N VAL A 259 -11.62 22.92 12.58
CA VAL A 259 -12.04 24.05 11.75
C VAL A 259 -13.40 24.52 12.26
N LYS A 260 -13.47 25.67 12.93
CA LYS A 260 -14.73 26.19 13.51
C LYS A 260 -15.49 27.09 12.55
N ASP A 261 -14.78 27.83 11.70
CA ASP A 261 -15.36 28.77 10.77
C ASP A 261 -16.19 28.08 9.67
N ILE A 262 -17.42 28.54 9.49
CA ILE A 262 -18.38 27.98 8.54
C ILE A 262 -17.98 28.30 7.10
N GLN A 263 -17.40 29.48 6.84
CA GLN A 263 -16.98 29.87 5.49
C GLN A 263 -15.84 28.97 5.00
N SER A 264 -14.87 28.70 5.88
CA SER A 264 -13.76 27.77 5.63
C SER A 264 -14.25 26.34 5.37
N LYS A 265 -15.22 25.83 6.16
CA LYS A 265 -15.82 24.50 5.92
C LYS A 265 -16.49 24.41 4.55
N ILE A 266 -17.34 25.39 4.23
CA ILE A 266 -18.04 25.45 2.95
C ILE A 266 -17.02 25.52 1.81
N GLY A 267 -15.99 26.36 1.95
CA GLY A 267 -14.89 26.45 0.99
C GLY A 267 -14.21 25.10 0.75
N ILE A 268 -13.82 24.39 1.82
CA ILE A 268 -13.19 23.07 1.73
C ILE A 268 -14.09 22.07 0.98
N TYR A 269 -15.39 22.00 1.31
CA TYR A 269 -16.32 21.11 0.63
C TYR A 269 -16.49 21.46 -0.85
N ILE A 270 -16.62 22.75 -1.18
CA ILE A 270 -16.74 23.20 -2.58
C ILE A 270 -15.49 22.83 -3.38
N PHE A 271 -14.28 23.13 -2.86
CA PHE A 271 -13.03 22.77 -3.54
C PHE A 271 -12.88 21.26 -3.68
N THR A 272 -13.25 20.51 -2.66
CA THR A 272 -13.24 19.04 -2.69
C THR A 272 -14.14 18.53 -3.80
N ILE A 273 -15.40 18.96 -3.85
CA ILE A 273 -16.36 18.54 -4.87
C ILE A 273 -15.85 18.93 -6.26
N LEU A 274 -15.30 20.13 -6.43
CA LEU A 274 -14.77 20.59 -7.72
C LEU A 274 -13.60 19.73 -8.21
N ILE A 275 -12.65 19.42 -7.32
CA ILE A 275 -11.51 18.54 -7.64
C ILE A 275 -12.02 17.14 -7.98
N LEU A 276 -12.88 16.57 -7.14
CA LEU A 276 -13.37 15.19 -7.31
C LEU A 276 -14.26 15.04 -8.54
N ALA A 277 -15.08 16.04 -8.86
CA ALA A 277 -15.89 16.07 -10.08
C ALA A 277 -15.02 15.96 -11.34
N SER A 278 -13.85 16.61 -11.35
CA SER A 278 -12.90 16.51 -12.47
C SER A 278 -12.26 15.11 -12.62
N THR A 279 -12.35 14.27 -11.59
CA THR A 279 -11.75 12.93 -11.53
C THR A 279 -12.74 11.77 -11.65
N VAL A 280 -14.03 12.03 -11.90
CA VAL A 280 -15.07 10.99 -11.98
C VAL A 280 -14.77 9.92 -13.03
N LEU A 281 -14.12 10.29 -14.14
CA LEU A 281 -13.72 9.34 -15.19
C LEU A 281 -12.29 8.82 -15.05
N SER A 282 -11.62 9.13 -13.94
CA SER A 282 -10.24 8.75 -13.67
C SER A 282 -10.09 8.22 -12.23
N PRO A 283 -10.59 7.00 -11.96
CA PRO A 283 -10.58 6.42 -10.62
C PRO A 283 -9.17 6.31 -10.04
N ALA A 284 -8.15 6.10 -10.87
CA ALA A 284 -6.75 6.03 -10.45
C ALA A 284 -6.25 7.33 -9.78
N ILE A 285 -6.63 8.50 -10.33
CA ILE A 285 -6.28 9.80 -9.72
C ILE A 285 -6.98 9.95 -8.37
N SER A 286 -8.28 9.67 -8.31
CA SER A 286 -9.04 9.73 -7.05
C SER A 286 -8.48 8.75 -6.00
N GLY A 287 -8.05 7.55 -6.41
CA GLY A 287 -7.48 6.55 -5.52
C GLY A 287 -6.14 6.99 -4.92
N ALA A 288 -5.29 7.65 -5.70
CA ALA A 288 -4.06 8.24 -5.18
C ALA A 288 -4.33 9.37 -4.17
N ILE A 289 -5.33 10.22 -4.43
CA ILE A 289 -5.77 11.26 -3.46
C ILE A 289 -6.23 10.61 -2.16
N LEU A 290 -7.02 9.53 -2.22
CA LEU A 290 -7.47 8.81 -1.03
C LEU A 290 -6.28 8.27 -0.21
N ILE A 291 -5.28 7.67 -0.87
CA ILE A 291 -4.07 7.17 -0.20
C ILE A 291 -3.32 8.32 0.50
N ILE A 292 -3.19 9.48 -0.15
CA ILE A 292 -2.57 10.67 0.44
C ILE A 292 -3.32 11.11 1.69
N LEU A 293 -4.65 11.24 1.61
CA LEU A 293 -5.48 11.71 2.74
C LEU A 293 -5.48 10.73 3.91
N LEU A 294 -5.62 9.43 3.65
CA LEU A 294 -5.53 8.40 4.69
C LEU A 294 -4.17 8.41 5.36
N SER A 295 -3.09 8.47 4.57
CA SER A 295 -1.72 8.49 5.09
C SER A 295 -1.42 9.78 5.87
N PHE A 296 -1.96 10.91 5.43
CA PHE A 296 -1.86 12.18 6.14
C PHE A 296 -2.55 12.11 7.50
N LYS A 297 -3.79 11.58 7.55
CA LYS A 297 -4.58 11.46 8.79
C LYS A 297 -3.83 10.72 9.89
N VAL A 298 -3.16 9.61 9.56
CA VAL A 298 -2.42 8.79 10.54
C VAL A 298 -0.92 9.09 10.60
N ASN A 299 -0.45 10.15 9.93
CA ASN A 299 0.97 10.53 9.86
C ASN A 299 1.89 9.40 9.34
N TYR A 300 1.41 8.61 8.38
CA TYR A 300 2.18 7.53 7.75
C TYR A 300 2.99 8.07 6.55
N LYS A 301 4.22 8.52 6.83
CA LYS A 301 5.10 9.20 5.86
C LYS A 301 5.39 8.36 4.60
N THR A 302 5.63 7.06 4.76
CA THR A 302 5.92 6.17 3.63
C THR A 302 4.73 6.05 2.69
N GLY A 303 3.52 5.85 3.23
CA GLY A 303 2.29 5.80 2.43
C GLY A 303 1.97 7.14 1.78
N LEU A 304 2.28 8.25 2.46
CA LEU A 304 2.12 9.59 1.89
C LEU A 304 3.05 9.80 0.69
N ALA A 305 4.33 9.41 0.80
CA ALA A 305 5.28 9.49 -0.32
C ALA A 305 4.84 8.60 -1.49
N ILE A 306 4.44 7.36 -1.22
CA ILE A 306 3.90 6.44 -2.23
C ILE A 306 2.66 7.04 -2.91
N GLY A 307 1.74 7.62 -2.14
CA GLY A 307 0.54 8.28 -2.66
C GLY A 307 0.84 9.48 -3.56
N ILE A 308 1.82 10.31 -3.20
CA ILE A 308 2.27 11.44 -4.04
C ILE A 308 2.89 10.94 -5.34
N ILE A 309 3.78 9.94 -5.28
CA ILE A 309 4.39 9.34 -6.48
C ILE A 309 3.31 8.76 -7.39
N ALA A 310 2.35 8.03 -6.82
CA ALA A 310 1.22 7.47 -7.55
C ALA A 310 0.33 8.56 -8.17
N PHE A 311 0.07 9.66 -7.45
CA PHE A 311 -0.70 10.78 -7.96
C PHE A 311 -0.03 11.43 -9.16
N ILE A 312 1.28 11.72 -9.07
CA ILE A 312 2.07 12.27 -10.19
C ILE A 312 2.03 11.31 -11.38
N TYR A 313 2.21 10.01 -11.14
CA TYR A 313 2.16 8.99 -12.18
C TYR A 313 0.79 8.95 -12.88
N PHE A 314 -0.32 8.86 -12.14
CA PHE A 314 -1.66 8.74 -12.72
C PHE A 314 -2.13 10.03 -13.42
N VAL A 315 -1.76 11.20 -12.91
CA VAL A 315 -2.02 12.47 -13.62
C VAL A 315 -1.23 12.52 -14.92
N SER A 316 0.05 12.13 -14.89
CA SER A 316 0.90 12.07 -16.09
C SER A 316 0.32 11.10 -17.11
N GLN A 317 -0.05 9.90 -16.67
CA GLN A 317 -0.66 8.88 -17.50
C GLN A 317 -1.98 9.36 -18.12
N TYR A 318 -2.86 9.96 -17.32
CA TYR A 318 -4.14 10.53 -17.80
C TYR A 318 -3.92 11.56 -18.90
N TYR A 319 -2.92 12.43 -18.74
CA TYR A 319 -2.54 13.41 -19.75
C TYR A 319 -2.07 12.77 -21.07
N TYR A 320 -1.29 11.68 -21.01
CA TYR A 320 -0.90 10.95 -22.22
C TYR A 320 -2.07 10.22 -22.89
N ASP A 321 -3.01 9.70 -22.10
CA ASP A 321 -4.21 8.99 -22.56
C ASP A 321 -5.28 9.91 -23.19
N LEU A 322 -5.13 11.23 -23.09
CA LEU A 322 -5.95 12.20 -23.82
C LEU A 322 -5.65 12.13 -25.32
N LYS A 323 -6.68 11.93 -26.15
CA LYS A 323 -6.60 11.92 -27.62
C LYS A 323 -6.48 13.34 -28.21
N PHE A 324 -5.67 14.19 -27.59
CA PHE A 324 -5.37 15.53 -28.11
C PHE A 324 -4.09 15.53 -28.94
N THR A 325 -4.00 16.47 -29.87
CA THR A 325 -2.77 16.70 -30.63
C THR A 325 -1.63 17.10 -29.68
N LEU A 326 -0.38 16.81 -30.08
CA LEU A 326 0.81 17.25 -29.33
C LEU A 326 0.83 18.77 -29.11
N LEU A 327 0.33 19.53 -30.09
CA LEU A 327 0.20 20.99 -30.01
C LEU A 327 -0.79 21.43 -28.91
N THR A 328 -1.98 20.83 -28.87
CA THR A 328 -2.98 21.16 -27.83
C THR A 328 -2.46 20.81 -26.43
N LYS A 329 -1.75 19.68 -26.32
CA LYS A 329 -1.10 19.22 -25.10
C LYS A 329 -0.03 20.21 -24.60
N SER A 330 0.84 20.70 -25.50
CA SER A 330 1.87 21.69 -25.13
C SER A 330 1.29 23.04 -24.72
N ILE A 331 0.26 23.53 -25.43
CA ILE A 331 -0.45 24.78 -25.07
C ILE A 331 -1.07 24.64 -23.67
N MET A 332 -1.76 23.52 -23.40
CA MET A 332 -2.38 23.29 -22.09
C MET A 332 -1.35 23.33 -20.96
N MET A 333 -0.22 22.63 -21.11
CA MET A 333 0.87 22.63 -20.13
C MET A 333 1.47 24.02 -19.92
N PHE A 334 1.71 24.76 -21.01
CA PHE A 334 2.23 26.12 -20.96
C PHE A 334 1.28 27.06 -20.22
N THR A 335 -0.03 27.00 -20.52
CA THR A 335 -1.05 27.81 -19.85
C THR A 335 -1.18 27.45 -18.37
N THR A 336 -1.18 26.16 -18.01
CA THR A 336 -1.20 25.74 -16.59
C THR A 336 0.05 26.17 -15.84
N GLY A 337 1.23 26.14 -16.50
CA GLY A 337 2.47 26.61 -15.93
C GLY A 337 2.46 28.12 -15.63
N ILE A 338 1.96 28.94 -16.57
CA ILE A 338 1.75 30.38 -16.35
C ILE A 338 0.78 30.61 -15.20
N LEU A 339 -0.31 29.86 -15.14
CA LEU A 339 -1.31 29.97 -14.08
C LEU A 339 -0.74 29.61 -12.70
N PHE A 340 0.09 28.58 -12.60
CA PHE A 340 0.80 28.26 -11.36
C PHE A 340 1.82 29.32 -10.95
N LEU A 341 2.55 29.90 -11.91
CA LEU A 341 3.44 31.04 -11.65
C LEU A 341 2.65 32.26 -11.14
N ALA A 342 1.49 32.55 -11.73
CA ALA A 342 0.61 33.62 -11.28
C ALA A 342 0.10 33.38 -9.85
N PHE A 343 -0.34 32.15 -9.54
CA PHE A 343 -0.72 31.78 -8.18
C PHE A 343 0.45 31.84 -7.20
N TYR A 344 1.64 31.40 -7.59
CA TYR A 344 2.84 31.51 -6.75
C TYR A 344 3.13 32.96 -6.40
N LEU A 345 3.17 33.85 -7.40
CA LEU A 345 3.40 35.28 -7.19
C LEU A 345 2.30 35.92 -6.33
N PHE A 346 1.03 35.57 -6.56
CA PHE A 346 -0.09 36.10 -5.78
C PHE A 346 -0.04 35.65 -4.31
N THR A 347 0.24 34.37 -4.08
CA THR A 347 0.29 33.79 -2.73
C THR A 347 1.52 34.30 -1.97
N HIS A 348 2.68 34.39 -2.63
CA HIS A 348 3.90 34.95 -2.04
C HIS A 348 3.73 36.44 -1.68
N LYS A 349 3.05 37.22 -2.53
CA LYS A 349 2.74 38.62 -2.25
C LYS A 349 1.86 38.77 -0.99
N LYS A 350 0.82 37.93 -0.84
CA LYS A 350 -0.06 37.93 0.35
C LYS A 350 0.57 37.34 1.62
N LEU A 351 1.52 36.42 1.50
CA LEU A 351 2.27 35.89 2.65
C LEU A 351 3.21 36.97 3.24
N SER A 352 3.83 37.78 2.39
CA SER A 352 4.71 38.89 2.83
C SER A 352 3.98 39.99 3.64
N GLU A 353 2.66 40.15 3.43
CA GLU A 353 1.83 41.07 4.23
C GLU A 353 1.52 40.53 5.62
N ASN A 354 1.53 39.21 5.82
CA ASN A 354 1.22 38.54 7.09
C ASN A 354 2.48 38.04 7.85
N GLU A 355 3.68 38.19 7.28
CA GLU A 355 4.97 37.89 7.93
C GLU A 355 5.55 39.08 8.73
N LYS A 356 4.83 40.21 8.83
CA LYS A 356 5.18 41.31 9.74
C LYS A 356 4.40 41.21 11.05
N VAL A 357 4.76 40.27 11.91
CA VAL A 357 4.62 40.37 13.38
C VAL A 357 5.83 39.71 14.03
#